data_AF-A0A496LCY7-F1
#
_entry.id   AF-A0A496LCY7-F1
#
_cell.length_a   1.000
_cell.length_b   1.000
_cell.length_c   1.000
_cell.angle_alpha   90.00
_cell.angle_beta   90.00
_cell.angle_gamma   90.00
#
_symmetry.space_group_name_H-M   'P 1'
#
loop_
_entity.id
_entity.type
_entity.pdbx_description
1 polymer ?
#
loop_
_entity_poly.entity_id
_entity_poly.type
_entity_poly.pdbx_seq_one_letter_code
_entity_poly.pdbx_strand_id
1 'polypeptide(L)'
;MMTAKYYKNYINRMRISILSIFLCMLYVYCPAKSDSQDSIIKCEMEVATVFSDMKIYYTSPLSVDMYDGEKIKTMTAFLDLSEAFSVDEQNPLIDPSDFDKDTVKMSSAQRASLLRLAGISDSDTVFIYNFEVDTVYKYSVSNLPAIACVNIYSSGDGIVYDLYDYEFGLDLGNRYTADGNNFTYVGRANPFCTGQMKPIVWQRIARRRFPVK
;
A
#
# COMPACT_ATOMS: atom_id res chain seq x y z
N MET A 1 33.69 22.86 2.75
CA MET A 1 34.08 23.19 4.14
C MET A 1 32.79 23.31 4.95
N MET A 2 32.74 22.66 6.12
CA MET A 2 31.55 22.33 6.96
C MET A 2 30.68 21.19 6.41
N THR A 3 30.32 20.12 7.14
CA THR A 3 30.55 19.71 8.54
C THR A 3 30.26 18.20 8.65
N ALA A 4 31.27 17.41 8.99
CA ALA A 4 31.11 16.09 9.59
C ALA A 4 30.89 16.27 11.11
N LYS A 5 29.98 15.50 11.73
CA LYS A 5 29.97 15.05 13.15
C LYS A 5 28.59 14.95 13.82
N TYR A 6 27.58 14.40 13.15
CA TYR A 6 26.43 13.84 13.86
C TYR A 6 26.14 12.44 13.30
N TYR A 7 25.79 11.51 14.18
CA TYR A 7 25.73 10.04 14.00
C TYR A 7 27.02 9.25 14.24
N LYS A 8 27.60 9.45 15.42
CA LYS A 8 28.42 8.43 16.09
C LYS A 8 27.95 8.32 17.53
N ASN A 9 26.89 7.53 17.77
CA ASN A 9 26.48 6.99 19.07
C ASN A 9 25.14 6.27 18.89
N TYR A 10 25.15 4.93 18.81
CA TYR A 10 24.10 4.03 19.34
C TYR A 10 24.39 2.57 18.96
N ILE A 11 25.58 2.05 19.28
CA ILE A 11 25.80 0.60 19.31
C ILE A 11 26.72 0.32 20.48
N ASN A 12 26.12 0.04 21.64
CA ASN A 12 26.66 -0.85 22.67
C ASN A 12 25.70 -0.88 23.87
N ARG A 13 24.96 -1.99 24.02
CA ARG A 13 24.77 -2.75 25.27
C ARG A 13 23.51 -3.63 25.18
N MET A 14 23.67 -4.84 24.64
CA MET A 14 22.76 -5.94 24.93
C MET A 14 23.59 -7.22 25.11
N ARG A 15 23.96 -7.49 26.37
CA ARG A 15 24.40 -8.82 26.81
C ARG A 15 23.62 -9.15 28.07
N ILE A 16 22.55 -9.90 27.87
CA ILE A 16 21.80 -10.60 28.90
C ILE A 16 22.63 -11.82 29.30
N SER A 17 22.93 -11.97 30.58
CA SER A 17 23.32 -13.26 31.16
C SER A 17 22.78 -13.33 32.58
N ILE A 18 21.86 -14.27 32.73
CA ILE A 18 21.18 -14.73 33.93
C ILE A 18 22.20 -15.44 34.82
N LEU A 19 22.22 -15.16 36.14
CA LEU A 19 22.36 -16.18 37.19
C LEU A 19 22.40 -15.56 38.60
N SER A 20 21.59 -16.17 39.47
CA SER A 20 21.88 -16.47 40.88
C SER A 20 21.47 -15.50 42.00
N ILE A 21 20.51 -16.01 42.77
CA ILE A 21 20.46 -16.10 44.24
C ILE A 21 20.06 -14.81 44.99
N PHE A 22 18.86 -14.81 45.59
CA PHE A 22 18.75 -14.72 47.06
C PHE A 22 17.45 -15.35 47.55
N LEU A 23 17.65 -16.33 48.43
CA LEU A 23 16.69 -17.05 49.25
C LEU A 23 16.27 -16.12 50.41
N CYS A 24 14.98 -15.99 50.72
CA CYS A 24 14.55 -15.75 52.10
C CYS A 24 13.12 -16.25 52.30
N MET A 25 12.99 -17.05 53.34
CA MET A 25 11.86 -17.89 53.69
C MET A 25 10.71 -17.10 54.36
N LEU A 26 9.51 -17.60 54.11
CA LEU A 26 8.36 -17.70 55.02
C LEU A 26 7.93 -16.45 55.79
N TYR A 27 6.72 -15.96 55.49
CA TYR A 27 5.70 -15.78 56.52
C TYR A 27 4.33 -16.15 55.96
N VAL A 28 3.71 -17.14 56.61
CA VAL A 28 2.28 -17.45 56.53
C VAL A 28 1.52 -16.29 57.16
N TYR A 29 0.57 -15.68 56.45
CA TYR A 29 -0.69 -15.18 57.04
C TYR A 29 -1.67 -14.78 55.92
N CYS A 30 -2.84 -15.41 55.90
CA CYS A 30 -4.05 -14.87 55.27
C CYS A 30 -4.99 -14.52 56.44
N PRO A 31 -5.57 -13.32 56.46
CA PRO A 31 -6.98 -13.27 56.11
C PRO A 31 -7.36 -12.06 55.25
N ALA A 32 -8.41 -12.25 54.48
CA ALA A 32 -9.08 -11.24 53.66
C ALA A 32 -9.61 -10.06 54.49
N LYS A 33 -9.41 -8.83 53.99
CA LYS A 33 -10.45 -7.80 53.86
C LYS A 33 -9.98 -6.63 52.99
N SER A 34 -10.96 -6.03 52.32
CA SER A 34 -10.88 -4.88 51.42
C SER A 34 -10.10 -3.70 51.98
N ASP A 35 -9.46 -2.94 51.10
CA ASP A 35 -9.85 -1.55 50.89
C ASP A 35 -9.31 -1.03 49.55
N SER A 36 -10.17 -0.26 48.89
CA SER A 36 -10.05 0.31 47.56
C SER A 36 -8.84 1.22 47.42
N GLN A 37 -8.02 0.97 46.41
CA GLN A 37 -7.08 1.95 45.90
C GLN A 37 -7.32 2.10 44.40
N ASP A 38 -7.95 3.21 44.04
CA ASP A 38 -8.19 3.63 42.66
C ASP A 38 -6.87 3.64 41.90
N SER A 39 -6.58 2.56 41.18
CA SER A 39 -5.56 2.58 40.15
C SER A 39 -6.15 3.32 38.97
N ILE A 40 -5.61 4.51 38.71
CA ILE A 40 -5.78 5.19 37.44
C ILE A 40 -5.30 4.20 36.37
N ILE A 41 -6.24 3.52 35.73
CA ILE A 41 -5.96 2.72 34.54
C ILE A 41 -5.52 3.73 33.50
N LYS A 42 -4.21 3.85 33.35
CA LYS A 42 -3.60 4.47 32.19
C LYS A 42 -3.93 3.53 31.03
N CYS A 43 -5.11 3.71 30.45
CA CYS A 43 -5.48 3.11 29.18
C CYS A 43 -4.58 3.81 28.16
N GLU A 44 -3.38 3.25 27.98
CA GLU A 44 -2.61 3.49 26.78
C GLU A 44 -3.52 3.03 25.64
N MET A 45 -4.13 4.00 24.97
CA MET A 45 -4.77 3.76 23.69
C MET A 45 -3.64 3.38 22.74
N GLU A 46 -3.35 2.08 22.71
CA GLU A 46 -2.76 1.49 21.52
C GLU A 46 -3.81 1.74 20.43
N VAL A 47 -3.56 2.76 19.61
CA VAL A 47 -4.34 2.97 18.39
C VAL A 47 -3.96 1.80 17.50
N ALA A 48 -4.66 0.68 17.71
CA ALA A 48 -4.63 -0.43 16.79
C ALA A 48 -5.24 0.09 15.50
N THR A 49 -4.38 0.49 14.57
CA THR A 49 -4.78 0.83 13.21
C THR A 49 -5.45 -0.41 12.64
N VAL A 50 -6.78 -0.41 12.56
CA VAL A 50 -7.53 -1.51 11.97
C VAL A 50 -7.29 -1.42 10.46
N PHE A 51 -6.35 -2.20 9.95
CA PHE A 51 -6.23 -2.40 8.52
C PHE A 51 -7.42 -3.24 8.06
N SER A 52 -8.00 -2.88 6.92
CA SER A 52 -9.02 -3.72 6.28
C SER A 52 -8.38 -5.05 5.89
N ASP A 53 -9.02 -6.17 6.23
CA ASP A 53 -8.63 -7.50 5.77
C ASP A 53 -8.63 -7.61 4.24
N MET A 54 -9.44 -6.77 3.58
CA MET A 54 -9.52 -6.66 2.13
C MET A 54 -8.85 -5.37 1.65
N LYS A 55 -7.77 -5.52 0.90
CA LYS A 55 -7.12 -4.42 0.18
C LYS A 55 -7.77 -4.25 -1.18
N ILE A 56 -8.27 -3.04 -1.46
CA ILE A 56 -8.78 -2.65 -2.77
C ILE A 56 -7.81 -1.64 -3.38
N TYR A 57 -7.49 -1.85 -4.64
CA TYR A 57 -6.57 -1.05 -5.43
C TYR A 57 -7.30 -0.37 -6.57
N TYR A 58 -6.57 0.51 -7.25
CA TYR A 58 -6.96 1.07 -8.53
C TYR A 58 -6.07 0.48 -9.63
N THR A 59 -6.62 0.30 -10.83
CA THR A 59 -5.83 -0.02 -12.03
C THR A 59 -6.04 1.04 -13.08
N SER A 60 -4.96 1.70 -13.48
CA SER A 60 -4.95 2.61 -14.60
C SER A 60 -5.09 1.83 -15.91
N PRO A 61 -6.03 2.19 -16.80
CA PRO A 61 -6.08 1.61 -18.14
C PRO A 61 -4.89 2.07 -18.98
N LEU A 62 -4.65 1.35 -20.09
CA LEU A 62 -3.71 1.79 -21.12
C LEU A 62 -4.07 3.22 -21.57
N SER A 63 -3.16 4.16 -21.40
CA SER A 63 -3.36 5.55 -21.81
C SER A 63 -2.37 5.96 -22.90
N VAL A 64 -2.80 6.89 -23.74
CA VAL A 64 -1.98 7.48 -24.80
C VAL A 64 -2.06 8.99 -24.65
N ASP A 65 -0.94 9.61 -24.28
CA ASP A 65 -0.84 11.06 -24.25
C ASP A 65 -0.68 11.60 -25.66
N MET A 66 -1.52 12.57 -25.98
CA MET A 66 -1.54 13.26 -27.27
C MET A 66 -1.33 14.76 -27.07
N TYR A 67 -0.54 15.38 -27.93
CA TYR A 67 -0.39 16.83 -28.02
C TYR A 67 -0.44 17.25 -29.47
N ASP A 68 -1.30 18.23 -29.77
CA ASP A 68 -1.57 18.69 -31.14
C ASP A 68 -1.91 17.56 -32.14
N GLY A 69 -2.59 16.52 -31.65
CA GLY A 69 -2.95 15.34 -32.45
C GLY A 69 -1.81 14.35 -32.70
N GLU A 70 -0.60 14.62 -32.20
CA GLU A 70 0.52 13.70 -32.22
C GLU A 70 0.61 12.91 -30.93
N LYS A 71 0.89 11.61 -31.06
CA LYS A 71 1.12 10.72 -29.94
C LYS A 71 2.49 11.01 -29.33
N ILE A 72 2.51 11.49 -28.09
CA ILE A 72 3.75 11.74 -27.35
C ILE A 72 4.20 10.50 -26.60
N LYS A 73 3.29 9.89 -25.83
CA LYS A 73 3.62 8.81 -24.89
C LYS A 73 2.51 7.78 -24.84
N THR A 74 2.86 6.54 -24.56
CA THR A 74 1.91 5.49 -24.18
C THR A 74 2.31 4.98 -22.82
N MET A 75 1.39 5.05 -21.88
CA MET A 75 1.55 4.44 -20.56
C MET A 75 0.79 3.13 -20.58
N THR A 76 1.46 2.04 -20.20
CA THR A 76 0.82 0.73 -20.13
C THR A 76 -0.23 0.71 -19.03
N ALA A 77 -1.18 -0.21 -19.15
CA ALA A 77 -2.12 -0.44 -18.06
C ALA A 77 -1.36 -0.92 -16.82
N PHE A 78 -1.67 -0.33 -15.67
CA PHE A 78 -0.85 -0.46 -14.47
C PHE A 78 -1.73 -0.67 -13.24
N LEU A 79 -1.44 -1.75 -12.51
CA LEU A 79 -1.99 -1.97 -11.18
C LEU A 79 -0.99 -1.42 -10.16
N ASP A 80 -1.34 -0.30 -9.54
CA ASP A 80 -0.55 0.32 -8.49
C ASP A 80 -0.71 -0.42 -7.15
N LEU A 81 0.42 -0.78 -6.54
CA LEU A 81 0.51 -1.49 -5.27
C LEU A 81 1.29 -0.66 -4.22
N SER A 82 1.61 0.60 -4.50
CA SER A 82 2.43 1.46 -3.63
C SER A 82 1.81 1.63 -2.24
N GLU A 83 0.49 1.66 -2.16
CA GLU A 83 -0.27 1.75 -0.90
C GLU A 83 -0.32 0.42 -0.12
N ALA A 84 0.20 -0.68 -0.67
CA ALA A 84 0.13 -1.99 -0.03
C ALA A 84 1.17 -2.19 1.08
N PHE A 85 2.23 -1.36 1.10
CA PHE A 85 3.39 -1.44 2.00
C PHE A 85 4.05 -0.06 2.17
N SER A 86 4.92 0.09 3.17
CA SER A 86 5.77 1.28 3.29
C SER A 86 7.11 1.05 2.60
N VAL A 87 7.57 2.03 1.84
CA VAL A 87 8.87 1.99 1.16
C VAL A 87 10.01 2.06 2.18
N ASP A 88 10.99 1.16 2.05
CA ASP A 88 12.21 1.14 2.85
C ASP A 88 13.34 1.81 2.06
N GLU A 89 13.71 3.03 2.44
CA GLU A 89 14.82 3.78 1.82
C GLU A 89 16.18 3.08 1.99
N GLN A 90 16.37 2.29 3.05
CA GLN A 90 17.63 1.59 3.29
C GLN A 90 17.76 0.36 2.39
N ASN A 91 16.64 -0.19 1.92
CA ASN A 91 16.58 -1.34 1.02
C ASN A 91 15.55 -1.07 -0.12
N PRO A 92 15.85 -0.15 -1.04
CA PRO A 92 14.90 0.26 -2.06
C PRO A 92 14.58 -0.89 -3.03
N LEU A 93 13.36 -0.91 -3.56
CA LEU A 93 12.91 -1.92 -4.52
C LEU A 93 13.55 -1.75 -5.92
N ILE A 94 14.06 -0.56 -6.21
CA ILE A 94 14.80 -0.22 -7.44
C ILE A 94 16.16 0.41 -7.08
N ASP A 95 17.12 0.33 -8.00
CA ASP A 95 18.45 0.87 -7.76
C ASP A 95 18.44 2.39 -7.93
N PRO A 96 19.09 3.18 -7.06
CA PRO A 96 19.23 4.62 -7.24
C PRO A 96 19.84 5.05 -8.58
N SER A 97 20.60 4.17 -9.25
CA SER A 97 21.10 4.40 -10.61
C SER A 97 20.01 4.35 -11.69
N ASP A 98 18.79 3.93 -11.37
CA ASP A 98 17.62 3.96 -12.24
C ASP A 98 16.77 5.23 -12.09
N PHE A 99 17.14 6.16 -11.20
CA PHE A 99 16.37 7.37 -10.88
C PHE A 99 16.31 8.43 -12.00
N ASP A 100 16.93 8.17 -13.14
CA ASP A 100 16.80 8.96 -14.36
C ASP A 100 15.79 8.36 -15.36
N LYS A 101 15.11 7.26 -15.00
CA LYS A 101 14.19 6.52 -15.87
C LYS A 101 12.74 6.73 -15.47
N ASP A 102 11.90 7.12 -16.42
CA ASP A 102 10.44 7.17 -16.25
C ASP A 102 9.82 5.82 -15.87
N THR A 103 10.43 4.72 -16.30
CA THR A 103 9.93 3.37 -16.03
C THR A 103 11.09 2.38 -15.89
N VAL A 104 11.10 1.67 -14.78
CA VAL A 104 12.11 0.67 -14.43
C VAL A 104 11.45 -0.70 -14.46
N LYS A 105 11.97 -1.60 -15.31
CA LYS A 105 11.55 -3.00 -15.31
C LYS A 105 12.23 -3.71 -14.15
N MET A 106 11.44 -4.29 -13.25
CA MET A 106 11.98 -4.97 -12.08
C MET A 106 12.48 -6.37 -12.45
N SER A 107 13.63 -6.75 -11.92
CA SER A 107 14.13 -8.12 -11.99
C SER A 107 13.20 -9.10 -11.25
N SER A 108 13.37 -10.41 -11.48
CA SER A 108 12.57 -11.44 -10.80
C SER A 108 12.69 -11.36 -9.27
N ALA A 109 13.86 -10.98 -8.74
CA ALA A 109 14.08 -10.83 -7.29
C ALA A 109 13.35 -9.61 -6.73
N GLN A 110 13.41 -8.47 -7.42
CA GLN A 110 12.69 -7.26 -7.04
C GLN A 110 11.18 -7.46 -7.12
N ARG A 111 10.68 -8.13 -8.17
CA ARG A 111 9.27 -8.53 -8.30
C ARG A 111 8.82 -9.42 -7.14
N ALA A 112 9.62 -10.43 -6.78
CA ALA A 112 9.29 -11.29 -5.64
C ALA A 112 9.23 -10.51 -4.32
N SER A 113 10.14 -9.54 -4.11
CA SER A 113 10.10 -8.64 -2.96
C SER A 113 8.85 -7.77 -2.95
N LEU A 114 8.47 -7.17 -4.08
CA LEU A 114 7.24 -6.37 -4.22
C LEU A 114 6.00 -7.19 -3.84
N LEU A 115 5.84 -8.38 -4.44
CA LEU A 115 4.69 -9.24 -4.16
C LEU A 115 4.63 -9.65 -2.69
N ARG A 116 5.77 -10.01 -2.10
CA ARG A 116 5.88 -10.35 -0.68
C ARG A 116 5.45 -9.20 0.23
N LEU A 117 5.90 -7.98 -0.06
CA LEU A 117 5.53 -6.78 0.71
C LEU A 117 4.04 -6.46 0.57
N ALA A 118 3.48 -6.59 -0.63
CA ALA A 118 2.06 -6.38 -0.87
C ALA A 118 1.17 -7.47 -0.24
N GLY A 119 1.75 -8.65 0.10
CA GLY A 119 1.03 -9.82 0.61
C GLY A 119 0.34 -10.62 -0.50
N ILE A 120 0.88 -10.58 -1.72
CA ILE A 120 0.34 -11.21 -2.93
C ILE A 120 1.16 -12.45 -3.28
N SER A 121 0.48 -13.53 -3.67
CA SER A 121 1.08 -14.75 -4.19
C SER A 121 1.15 -14.74 -5.71
N ASP A 122 2.16 -15.38 -6.30
CA ASP A 122 2.22 -15.61 -7.75
C ASP A 122 1.03 -16.42 -8.28
N SER A 123 0.41 -17.23 -7.44
CA SER A 123 -0.79 -18.01 -7.77
C SER A 123 -2.09 -17.20 -7.74
N ASP A 124 -2.05 -15.94 -7.28
CA ASP A 124 -3.24 -15.11 -7.19
C ASP A 124 -3.68 -14.60 -8.57
N THR A 125 -4.91 -14.09 -8.61
CA THR A 125 -5.50 -13.47 -9.77
C THR A 125 -5.83 -12.01 -9.44
N VAL A 126 -5.50 -11.12 -10.37
CA VAL A 126 -5.97 -9.74 -10.39
C VAL A 126 -7.39 -9.74 -10.94
N PHE A 127 -8.35 -9.29 -10.14
CA PHE A 127 -9.73 -9.05 -10.50
C PHE A 127 -9.97 -7.56 -10.60
N ILE A 128 -10.35 -7.06 -11.77
CA ILE A 128 -10.62 -5.63 -12.00
C ILE A 128 -12.11 -5.50 -12.28
N TYR A 129 -12.86 -4.99 -11.31
CA TYR A 129 -14.26 -4.67 -11.49
C TYR A 129 -14.41 -3.26 -12.02
N ASN A 130 -14.67 -3.14 -13.32
CA ASN A 130 -15.08 -1.88 -13.92
C ASN A 130 -16.57 -1.70 -13.69
N PHE A 131 -16.92 -0.71 -12.87
CA PHE A 131 -18.29 -0.47 -12.46
C PHE A 131 -19.04 0.51 -13.38
N GLU A 132 -18.45 0.98 -14.47
CA GLU A 132 -19.20 1.72 -15.48
C GLU A 132 -19.87 0.75 -16.46
N VAL A 133 -19.19 -0.35 -16.78
CA VAL A 133 -19.71 -1.42 -17.65
C VAL A 133 -20.09 -2.69 -16.89
N ASP A 134 -20.07 -2.65 -15.56
CA ASP A 134 -20.46 -3.74 -14.66
C ASP A 134 -19.79 -5.10 -15.01
N THR A 135 -18.48 -5.07 -15.25
CA THR A 135 -17.71 -6.21 -15.77
C THR A 135 -16.45 -6.47 -14.95
N VAL A 136 -16.12 -7.74 -14.72
CA VAL A 136 -14.89 -8.17 -14.02
C VAL A 136 -13.89 -8.75 -15.01
N TYR A 137 -12.73 -8.10 -15.14
CA TYR A 137 -11.57 -8.58 -15.90
C TYR A 137 -10.64 -9.37 -15.00
N LYS A 138 -9.90 -10.33 -15.58
CA LYS A 138 -9.07 -11.29 -14.83
C LYS A 138 -7.68 -11.45 -15.45
N TYR A 139 -6.64 -11.37 -14.63
CA TYR A 139 -5.25 -11.58 -15.05
C TYR A 139 -4.48 -12.39 -14.01
N SER A 140 -3.75 -13.43 -14.43
CA SER A 140 -2.90 -14.22 -13.52
C SER A 140 -1.69 -13.41 -13.08
N VAL A 141 -1.44 -13.30 -11.77
CA VAL A 141 -0.29 -12.55 -11.23
C VAL A 141 1.03 -13.10 -11.80
N SER A 142 1.15 -14.42 -11.93
CA SER A 142 2.31 -15.11 -12.52
C SER A 142 2.72 -14.61 -13.91
N ASN A 143 1.79 -14.03 -14.67
CA ASN A 143 2.02 -13.61 -16.05
C ASN A 143 2.28 -12.10 -16.18
N LEU A 144 2.24 -11.38 -15.06
CA LEU A 144 2.42 -9.93 -15.03
C LEU A 144 3.85 -9.59 -14.55
N PRO A 145 4.64 -8.88 -15.37
CA PRO A 145 5.89 -8.28 -14.91
C PRO A 145 5.60 -7.19 -13.87
N ALA A 146 6.58 -6.92 -13.03
CA ALA A 146 6.55 -5.78 -12.13
C ALA A 146 7.38 -4.63 -12.69
N ILE A 147 6.89 -3.41 -12.49
CA ILE A 147 7.57 -2.18 -12.89
C ILE A 147 7.50 -1.18 -11.75
N ALA A 148 8.45 -0.25 -11.74
CA ALA A 148 8.32 1.03 -11.06
C ALA A 148 8.17 2.11 -12.14
N CYS A 149 7.18 3.00 -12.01
CA CYS A 149 6.99 4.12 -12.92
C CYS A 149 6.86 5.42 -12.15
N VAL A 150 7.39 6.50 -12.73
CA VAL A 150 7.28 7.82 -12.13
C VAL A 150 5.81 8.22 -12.07
N ASN A 151 5.37 8.66 -10.89
CA ASN A 151 4.06 9.24 -10.65
C ASN A 151 3.81 10.39 -11.64
N ILE A 152 2.58 10.48 -12.16
CA ILE A 152 2.18 11.53 -13.11
C ILE A 152 2.45 12.95 -12.58
N TYR A 153 2.47 13.14 -11.25
CA TYR A 153 2.75 14.43 -10.63
C TYR A 153 4.25 14.77 -10.49
N SER A 154 5.14 13.80 -10.72
CA SER A 154 6.59 13.98 -10.57
C SER A 154 7.31 14.20 -11.92
N SER A 155 6.62 14.07 -13.05
CA SER A 155 7.24 14.09 -14.38
C SER A 155 7.78 15.46 -14.86
N GLY A 156 8.92 15.44 -15.57
CA GLY A 156 9.50 16.61 -16.25
C GLY A 156 10.88 16.35 -16.87
N ASP A 157 11.22 17.07 -17.95
CA ASP A 157 12.48 16.87 -18.68
C ASP A 157 13.71 17.21 -17.83
N GLY A 158 14.68 16.29 -17.77
CA GLY A 158 15.97 16.51 -17.09
C GLY A 158 15.92 16.43 -15.56
N ILE A 159 14.85 15.85 -15.01
CA ILE A 159 14.70 15.61 -13.57
C ILE A 159 15.42 14.31 -13.19
N VAL A 160 16.18 14.36 -12.10
CA VAL A 160 16.60 13.18 -11.36
C VAL A 160 15.56 12.96 -10.28
N TYR A 161 14.88 11.82 -10.35
CA TYR A 161 13.82 11.45 -9.41
C TYR A 161 14.41 10.98 -8.08
N ASP A 162 13.59 10.93 -7.04
CA ASP A 162 13.88 10.17 -5.85
C ASP A 162 12.97 8.93 -5.74
N LEU A 163 13.17 8.12 -4.71
CA LEU A 163 12.42 6.88 -4.55
C LEU A 163 10.91 7.10 -4.37
N TYR A 164 10.50 8.23 -3.81
CA TYR A 164 9.09 8.57 -3.54
C TYR A 164 8.36 9.09 -4.78
N ASP A 165 9.10 9.46 -5.82
CA ASP A 165 8.53 9.79 -7.13
C ASP A 165 8.05 8.56 -7.89
N TYR A 166 8.42 7.35 -7.47
CA TYR A 166 8.03 6.10 -8.13
C TYR A 166 6.81 5.43 -7.49
N GLU A 167 5.89 5.01 -8.34
CA GLU A 167 4.83 4.06 -8.03
C GLU A 167 5.28 2.64 -8.41
N PHE A 168 4.96 1.66 -7.58
CA PHE A 168 5.36 0.26 -7.73
C PHE A 168 4.17 -0.64 -7.96
N GLY A 169 4.25 -1.51 -8.97
CA GLY A 169 3.08 -2.31 -9.30
C GLY A 169 3.29 -3.36 -10.39
N LEU A 170 2.18 -3.87 -10.91
CA LEU A 170 2.14 -4.87 -11.97
C LEU A 170 1.77 -4.22 -13.31
N ASP A 171 2.51 -4.58 -14.35
CA ASP A 171 2.31 -4.09 -15.70
C ASP A 171 1.37 -5.03 -16.47
N LEU A 172 0.16 -4.54 -16.76
CA LEU A 172 -0.84 -5.24 -17.55
C LEU A 172 -0.60 -5.05 -19.05
N GLY A 173 0.33 -4.20 -19.48
CA GLY A 173 0.66 -3.94 -20.87
C GLY A 173 -0.51 -3.29 -21.60
N ASN A 174 -0.86 -3.82 -22.77
CA ASN A 174 -2.02 -3.39 -23.55
C ASN A 174 -3.30 -4.21 -23.27
N ARG A 175 -3.32 -5.01 -22.20
CA ARG A 175 -4.39 -6.00 -21.96
C ARG A 175 -5.62 -5.42 -21.28
N TYR A 176 -5.51 -4.25 -20.64
CA TYR A 176 -6.63 -3.56 -19.99
C TYR A 176 -6.79 -2.17 -20.59
N THR A 177 -7.82 -2.03 -21.43
CA THR A 177 -8.12 -0.81 -22.20
C THR A 177 -9.53 -0.31 -21.92
N ALA A 178 -10.17 -0.80 -20.85
CA ALA A 178 -11.52 -0.42 -20.51
C ALA A 178 -11.48 0.94 -19.82
N ASP A 179 -12.11 1.93 -20.45
CA ASP A 179 -12.33 3.24 -19.84
C ASP A 179 -13.26 3.13 -18.64
N GLY A 180 -13.14 4.11 -17.74
CA GLY A 180 -14.00 4.23 -16.58
C GLY A 180 -13.35 3.79 -15.28
N ASN A 181 -14.07 4.02 -14.19
CA ASN A 181 -13.59 3.77 -12.85
C ASN A 181 -13.69 2.28 -12.49
N ASN A 182 -12.74 1.81 -11.68
CA ASN A 182 -12.66 0.43 -11.29
C ASN A 182 -12.25 0.25 -9.83
N PHE A 183 -12.59 -0.93 -9.29
CA PHE A 183 -12.00 -1.49 -8.09
C PHE A 183 -11.21 -2.73 -8.47
N THR A 184 -9.97 -2.81 -8.00
CA THR A 184 -9.10 -3.96 -8.22
C THR A 184 -8.85 -4.72 -6.93
N TYR A 185 -8.95 -6.04 -6.98
CA TYR A 185 -8.60 -6.93 -5.90
C TYR A 185 -7.63 -7.99 -6.41
N VAL A 186 -6.65 -8.35 -5.58
CA VAL A 186 -5.70 -9.43 -5.90
C VAL A 186 -5.84 -10.54 -4.88
N GLY A 187 -6.15 -11.75 -5.34
CA GLY A 187 -6.27 -12.90 -4.46
C GLY A 187 -6.72 -14.16 -5.19
N ARG A 188 -7.07 -15.19 -4.42
CA ARG A 188 -7.44 -16.52 -4.96
C ARG A 188 -8.83 -16.58 -5.59
N ALA A 189 -9.74 -15.69 -5.18
CA ALA A 189 -11.14 -15.71 -5.62
C ALA A 189 -11.65 -14.29 -5.88
N ASN A 190 -12.59 -14.17 -6.82
CA ASN A 190 -13.23 -12.91 -7.18
C ASN A 190 -14.17 -12.43 -6.05
N PRO A 191 -13.96 -11.24 -5.47
CA PRO A 191 -14.87 -10.70 -4.45
C PRO A 191 -16.06 -9.92 -5.06
N PHE A 192 -16.03 -9.63 -6.36
CA PHE A 192 -16.98 -8.73 -7.00
C PHE A 192 -18.20 -9.47 -7.56
N CYS A 193 -19.37 -8.86 -7.37
CA CYS A 193 -20.64 -9.27 -7.96
C CYS A 193 -21.06 -8.29 -9.05
N THR A 194 -21.45 -8.80 -10.21
CA THR A 194 -22.03 -7.99 -11.29
C THR A 194 -23.56 -8.07 -11.26
N GLY A 195 -24.23 -7.16 -11.96
CA GLY A 195 -25.69 -7.10 -12.14
C GLY A 195 -26.47 -6.52 -10.96
N GLN A 196 -25.78 -6.05 -9.91
CA GLN A 196 -26.42 -5.54 -8.68
C GLN A 196 -26.29 -4.03 -8.50
N MET A 197 -25.59 -3.36 -9.40
CA MET A 197 -25.37 -1.93 -9.31
C MET A 197 -26.66 -1.16 -9.54
N LYS A 198 -26.93 -0.20 -8.64
CA LYS A 198 -28.07 0.69 -8.73
C LYS A 198 -27.57 2.13 -8.71
N PRO A 199 -27.89 2.95 -9.72
CA PRO A 199 -27.46 4.33 -9.73
C PRO A 199 -28.09 5.10 -8.58
N ILE A 200 -27.28 5.91 -7.88
CA ILE A 200 -27.80 6.94 -6.97
C ILE A 200 -28.28 8.10 -7.85
N VAL A 201 -29.60 8.22 -8.00
CA VAL A 201 -30.20 9.32 -8.75
C VAL A 201 -30.47 10.47 -7.78
N TRP A 202 -29.62 11.48 -7.83
CA TRP A 202 -29.85 12.73 -7.11
C TRP A 202 -31.08 13.45 -7.67
N GLN A 203 -32.07 13.68 -6.82
CA GLN A 203 -33.28 14.42 -7.18
C GLN A 203 -33.34 15.73 -6.42
N ARG A 204 -33.74 16.79 -7.13
CA ARG A 204 -34.01 18.08 -6.49
C ARG A 204 -35.11 17.93 -5.44
N ILE A 205 -34.80 18.30 -4.20
CA ILE A 205 -35.79 18.34 -3.13
C ILE A 205 -36.33 19.76 -2.93
N ALA A 206 -37.57 19.88 -2.43
CA ALA A 206 -38.09 21.17 -1.99
C ALA A 206 -37.28 21.71 -0.82
N ARG A 207 -37.04 23.03 -0.78
CA ARG A 207 -36.25 23.71 0.27
C ARG A 207 -36.70 23.35 1.69
N ARG A 208 -38.01 23.18 1.91
CA ARG A 208 -38.61 22.77 3.19
C ARG A 208 -38.20 21.38 3.69
N ARG A 209 -37.66 20.51 2.81
CA ARG A 209 -37.16 19.17 3.17
C ARG A 209 -35.65 19.18 3.46
N PHE A 210 -34.98 20.32 3.28
CA PHE A 210 -33.58 20.44 3.60
C PHE A 210 -33.42 20.51 5.13
N PRO A 211 -32.48 19.78 5.75
CA PRO A 211 -32.26 19.83 7.19
C PRO A 211 -32.00 21.27 7.65
N VAL A 212 -32.75 21.72 8.66
CA VAL A 212 -32.49 23.00 9.34
C VAL A 212 -31.62 22.75 10.57
N LYS A 213 -30.75 23.71 10.88
CA LYS A 213 -29.90 23.68 12.07
C LYS A 213 -30.72 23.81 13.35
#